data_AF-A0A1G6KH48-F1
#
_entry.id   AF-A0A1G6KH48-F1
#
_cell.length_a   1.000
_cell.length_b   1.000
_cell.length_c   1.000
_cell.angle_alpha   90.00
_cell.angle_beta   90.00
_cell.angle_gamma   90.00
#
_symmetry.space_group_name_H-M   'P 1'
#
loop_
_entity.id
_entity.type
_entity.pdbx_description
1 polymer ?
#
loop_
_entity_poly.entity_id
_entity_poly.type
_entity_poly.pdbx_seq_one_letter_code
_entity_poly.pdbx_strand_id
1 'polypeptide(L)'
;MMDGVTSPDELYALPREEFIPARRELARKTRAAGDKAAAAAIEKLPKPTTAAWLVNRLVRAHPDAVTELLALGADLRAAHSRAAGDELRELTRRRPELIRRLVALSGDSLSESVTRELADMFTAAIADEAAGETLRAGRVASAKDLQVEQAWPGLALAPSPPTEPAAKPASRQRATDTRRRRALAEAKAAVKEAEADRAEADRAVRDAEAGVAAAEKRVRDLTAELDAAEHAELEARRLLQTTRREAKAAERAASQAWRKLQQVEG
;
A
#
# COMPACT_ATOMS: atom_id res chain seq x y z
N MET A 1 2.90 -25.09 -9.18
CA MET A 1 2.20 -24.29 -10.21
C MET A 1 1.43 -23.25 -9.44
N MET A 2 1.78 -21.96 -9.57
CA MET A 2 0.96 -20.90 -8.95
C MET A 2 -0.27 -20.76 -9.82
N ASP A 3 -1.42 -21.20 -9.32
CA ASP A 3 -2.72 -20.96 -9.95
C ASP A 3 -2.81 -19.45 -10.19
N GLY A 4 -2.84 -19.07 -11.47
CA GLY A 4 -2.77 -17.68 -11.85
C GLY A 4 -4.05 -16.98 -11.40
N VAL A 5 -3.89 -15.76 -10.86
CA VAL A 5 -5.01 -14.85 -10.59
C VAL A 5 -5.93 -14.83 -11.81
N THR A 6 -7.18 -15.23 -11.62
CA THR A 6 -8.19 -15.35 -12.70
C THR A 6 -9.31 -14.33 -12.53
N SER A 7 -9.45 -13.73 -11.33
CA SER A 7 -10.46 -12.73 -11.03
C SER A 7 -9.90 -11.48 -10.34
N PRO A 8 -10.58 -10.32 -10.43
CA PRO A 8 -10.25 -9.13 -9.64
C PRO A 8 -10.29 -9.36 -8.12
N ASP A 9 -11.09 -10.31 -7.62
CA ASP A 9 -11.16 -10.66 -6.19
C ASP A 9 -9.84 -11.18 -5.66
N GLU A 10 -9.22 -12.06 -6.44
CA GLU A 10 -7.96 -12.71 -6.08
C GLU A 10 -6.82 -11.69 -6.00
N LEU A 11 -6.87 -10.58 -6.76
CA LEU A 11 -5.88 -9.49 -6.65
C LEU A 11 -5.85 -8.90 -5.25
N TYR A 12 -7.01 -8.67 -4.63
CA TYR A 12 -7.11 -8.11 -3.28
C TYR A 12 -6.84 -9.13 -2.17
N ALA A 13 -6.66 -10.42 -2.51
CA ALA A 13 -6.25 -11.46 -1.58
C ALA A 13 -4.72 -11.65 -1.50
N LEU A 14 -3.98 -11.14 -2.49
CA LEU A 14 -2.52 -11.27 -2.56
C LEU A 14 -1.80 -10.43 -1.49
N PRO A 15 -0.52 -10.73 -1.22
CA PRO A 15 0.36 -9.77 -0.57
C PRO A 15 0.32 -8.43 -1.29
N ARG A 16 0.24 -7.34 -0.53
CA ARG A 16 0.06 -5.98 -1.07
C ARG A 16 1.08 -5.61 -2.15
N GLU A 17 2.32 -6.08 -2.01
CA GLU A 17 3.39 -5.78 -2.97
C GLU A 17 3.26 -6.56 -4.30
N GLU A 18 2.55 -7.69 -4.30
CA GLU A 18 2.27 -8.48 -5.50
C GLU A 18 1.08 -7.93 -6.31
N PHE A 19 0.28 -7.02 -5.73
CA PHE A 19 -0.93 -6.48 -6.35
C PHE A 19 -0.67 -5.86 -7.73
N ILE A 20 0.35 -5.00 -7.86
CA ILE A 20 0.62 -4.30 -9.13
C ILE A 20 1.10 -5.28 -10.22
N PRO A 21 2.09 -6.15 -9.97
CA PRO A 21 2.49 -7.20 -10.92
C PRO A 21 1.31 -8.07 -11.35
N ALA A 22 0.54 -8.59 -10.39
CA ALA A 22 -0.60 -9.47 -10.68
C ALA A 22 -1.73 -8.76 -11.43
N ARG A 23 -2.01 -7.49 -11.13
CA ARG A 23 -3.02 -6.68 -11.86
C ARG A 23 -2.63 -6.49 -13.31
N ARG A 24 -1.34 -6.23 -13.59
CA ARG A 24 -0.82 -6.10 -14.97
C ARG A 24 -0.91 -7.42 -15.72
N GLU A 25 -0.59 -8.53 -15.05
CA GLU A 25 -0.71 -9.88 -15.61
C GLU A 25 -2.16 -10.20 -15.98
N LEU A 26 -3.09 -10.00 -15.04
CA LEU A 26 -4.51 -10.27 -15.23
C LEU A 26 -5.10 -9.40 -16.36
N ALA A 27 -4.76 -8.11 -16.40
CA ALA A 27 -5.20 -7.22 -17.47
C ALA A 27 -4.67 -7.68 -18.85
N ARG A 28 -3.40 -8.10 -18.92
CA ARG A 28 -2.81 -8.62 -20.17
C ARG A 28 -3.51 -9.89 -20.64
N LYS A 29 -3.75 -10.85 -19.74
CA LYS A 29 -4.48 -12.09 -20.03
C LYS A 29 -5.91 -11.81 -20.50
N THR A 30 -6.63 -10.91 -19.81
CA THR A 30 -8.01 -10.53 -20.15
C THR A 30 -8.07 -9.86 -21.53
N ARG A 31 -7.10 -9.00 -21.84
CA ARG A 31 -6.98 -8.37 -23.17
C ARG A 31 -6.68 -9.40 -24.26
N ALA A 32 -5.82 -10.38 -23.99
CA ALA A 32 -5.51 -11.47 -24.91
C ALA A 32 -6.71 -12.40 -25.15
N ALA A 33 -7.61 -12.55 -24.16
CA ALA A 33 -8.86 -13.27 -24.28
C ALA A 33 -9.96 -12.51 -25.06
N GLY A 34 -9.69 -11.28 -25.51
CA GLY A 34 -10.58 -10.48 -26.37
C GLY A 34 -11.40 -9.43 -25.63
N ASP A 35 -11.43 -9.44 -24.30
CA ASP A 35 -12.19 -8.45 -23.51
C ASP A 35 -11.34 -7.23 -23.13
N LYS A 36 -11.26 -6.29 -24.08
CA LYS A 36 -10.54 -5.02 -23.89
C LYS A 36 -11.16 -4.13 -22.81
N ALA A 37 -12.48 -4.21 -22.62
CA ALA A 37 -13.20 -3.37 -21.66
C ALA A 37 -12.93 -3.85 -20.23
N ALA A 38 -13.03 -5.15 -19.98
CA ALA A 38 -12.67 -5.74 -18.69
C ALA A 38 -11.19 -5.55 -18.37
N ALA A 39 -10.29 -5.69 -19.36
CA ALA A 39 -8.86 -5.40 -19.16
C ALA A 39 -8.61 -3.95 -18.72
N ALA A 40 -9.30 -2.97 -19.32
CA ALA A 40 -9.19 -1.58 -18.92
C ALA A 40 -9.78 -1.33 -17.52
N ALA A 41 -10.85 -2.03 -17.14
CA ALA A 41 -11.39 -1.97 -15.79
C ALA A 41 -10.40 -2.51 -14.75
N ILE A 42 -9.75 -3.65 -15.05
CA ILE A 42 -8.71 -4.25 -14.19
C ILE A 42 -7.53 -3.30 -14.01
N GLU A 43 -7.05 -2.63 -15.07
CA GLU A 43 -5.95 -1.67 -14.99
C GLU A 43 -6.25 -0.46 -14.10
N LYS A 44 -7.53 -0.09 -14.01
CA LYS A 44 -8.00 1.03 -13.17
C LYS A 44 -8.15 0.65 -11.70
N LEU A 45 -8.10 -0.63 -11.33
CA LEU A 45 -8.24 -1.05 -9.94
C LEU A 45 -7.11 -0.45 -9.08
N PRO A 46 -7.42 0.35 -8.05
CA PRO A 46 -6.42 0.98 -7.20
C PRO A 46 -5.70 -0.04 -6.31
N LYS A 47 -4.39 0.19 -6.07
CA LYS A 47 -3.62 -0.58 -5.08
C LYS A 47 -4.17 -0.26 -3.69
N PRO A 48 -4.49 -1.28 -2.86
CA PRO A 48 -5.02 -1.02 -1.53
C PRO A 48 -3.99 -0.31 -0.62
N THR A 49 -4.47 0.57 0.27
CA THR A 49 -3.68 1.06 1.40
C THR A 49 -3.32 -0.10 2.33
N THR A 50 -2.35 0.10 3.23
CA THR A 50 -1.97 -0.96 4.19
C THR A 50 -3.16 -1.40 5.04
N ALA A 51 -3.94 -0.45 5.57
CA ALA A 51 -5.15 -0.76 6.32
C ALA A 51 -6.21 -1.48 5.47
N ALA A 52 -6.45 -1.02 4.24
CA ALA A 52 -7.43 -1.65 3.35
C ALA A 52 -7.03 -3.09 2.97
N TRP A 53 -5.74 -3.33 2.75
CA TRP A 53 -5.21 -4.68 2.53
C TRP A 53 -5.43 -5.60 3.75
N LEU A 54 -5.18 -5.09 4.96
CA LEU A 54 -5.42 -5.84 6.20
C LEU A 54 -6.91 -6.18 6.38
N VAL A 55 -7.82 -5.24 6.08
CA VAL A 55 -9.28 -5.51 6.08
C VAL A 55 -9.64 -6.59 5.06
N ASN A 56 -9.15 -6.49 3.82
CA ASN A 56 -9.45 -7.49 2.79
C ASN A 56 -8.95 -8.88 3.18
N ARG A 57 -7.81 -8.96 3.89
CA ARG A 57 -7.29 -10.21 4.45
C ARG A 57 -8.16 -10.71 5.62
N LEU A 58 -8.54 -9.83 6.53
CA LEU A 58 -9.40 -10.14 7.68
C LEU A 58 -10.74 -10.72 7.23
N VAL A 59 -11.38 -10.12 6.22
CA VAL A 59 -12.67 -10.57 5.67
C VAL A 59 -12.61 -12.01 5.17
N ARG A 60 -11.48 -12.41 4.59
CA ARG A 60 -11.28 -13.77 4.06
C ARG A 60 -10.87 -14.76 5.15
N ALA A 61 -10.05 -14.33 6.11
CA ALA A 61 -9.55 -15.19 7.18
C ALA A 61 -10.55 -15.37 8.34
N HIS A 62 -11.38 -14.35 8.60
CA HIS A 62 -12.30 -14.28 9.73
C HIS A 62 -13.69 -13.77 9.29
N PRO A 63 -14.37 -14.46 8.35
CA PRO A 63 -15.68 -14.04 7.84
C PRO A 63 -16.75 -13.95 8.93
N ASP A 64 -16.65 -14.78 9.97
CA ASP A 64 -17.57 -14.76 11.12
C ASP A 64 -17.45 -13.46 11.92
N ALA A 65 -16.23 -12.96 12.10
CA ALA A 65 -15.99 -11.72 12.83
C ALA A 65 -16.51 -10.49 12.06
N VAL A 66 -16.42 -10.52 10.72
CA VAL A 66 -17.05 -9.50 9.87
C VAL A 66 -18.57 -9.62 9.90
N THR A 67 -19.12 -10.82 9.93
CA THR A 67 -20.57 -11.02 10.06
C THR A 67 -21.08 -10.46 11.40
N GLU A 68 -20.34 -10.65 12.49
CA GLU A 68 -20.64 -10.05 13.81
C GLU A 68 -20.63 -8.52 13.75
N LEU A 69 -19.66 -7.91 13.05
CA LEU A 69 -19.60 -6.46 12.83
C LEU A 69 -20.84 -5.92 12.12
N LEU A 70 -21.26 -6.59 11.04
CA LEU A 70 -22.40 -6.16 10.24
C LEU A 70 -23.73 -6.37 10.98
N ALA A 71 -23.84 -7.46 11.73
CA ALA A 71 -24.99 -7.70 12.61
C ALA A 71 -25.15 -6.59 13.65
N LEU A 72 -24.05 -6.15 14.28
CA LEU A 72 -24.09 -5.01 15.20
C LEU A 72 -24.58 -3.72 14.51
N GLY A 73 -24.15 -3.46 13.27
CA GLY A 73 -24.66 -2.33 12.48
C GLY A 73 -26.16 -2.42 12.19
N ALA A 74 -26.64 -3.61 11.82
CA ALA A 74 -28.06 -3.87 11.58
C ALA A 74 -28.90 -3.70 12.84
N ASP A 75 -28.45 -4.24 13.97
CA ASP A 75 -29.11 -4.13 15.28
C ASP A 75 -29.20 -2.67 15.73
N LEU A 76 -28.12 -1.89 15.55
CA LEU A 76 -28.11 -0.45 15.86
C LEU A 76 -29.13 0.33 15.03
N ARG A 77 -29.22 0.05 13.72
CA ARG A 77 -30.20 0.68 12.83
C ARG A 77 -31.63 0.27 13.18
N ALA A 78 -31.86 -1.02 13.48
CA ALA A 78 -33.15 -1.52 13.90
C ALA A 78 -33.59 -0.89 15.24
N ALA A 79 -32.73 -0.89 16.26
CA ALA A 79 -32.98 -0.26 17.56
C ALA A 79 -33.28 1.24 17.42
N HIS A 80 -32.58 1.93 16.51
CA HIS A 80 -32.85 3.33 16.20
C HIS A 80 -34.23 3.52 15.55
N SER A 81 -34.58 2.72 14.55
CA SER A 81 -35.89 2.82 13.86
C SER A 81 -37.10 2.59 14.78
N ARG A 82 -36.94 1.79 15.84
CA ARG A 82 -37.97 1.54 16.86
C ARG A 82 -37.88 2.46 18.08
N ALA A 83 -36.96 3.44 18.07
CA ALA A 83 -36.69 4.34 19.19
C ALA A 83 -36.40 3.61 20.53
N ALA A 84 -35.75 2.44 20.50
CA ALA A 84 -35.39 1.66 21.68
C ALA A 84 -34.11 2.20 22.34
N GLY A 85 -34.24 3.26 23.15
CA GLY A 85 -33.10 3.97 23.74
C GLY A 85 -32.21 3.14 24.67
N ASP A 86 -32.77 2.22 25.46
CA ASP A 86 -31.99 1.35 26.36
C ASP A 86 -31.13 0.35 25.57
N GLU A 87 -31.72 -0.24 24.53
CA GLU A 87 -31.04 -1.18 23.65
C GLU A 87 -29.97 -0.49 22.79
N LEU A 88 -30.26 0.70 22.29
CA LEU A 88 -29.28 1.52 21.55
C LEU A 88 -28.06 1.82 22.43
N ARG A 89 -28.28 2.14 23.72
CA ARG A 89 -27.19 2.34 24.68
C ARG A 89 -26.35 1.08 24.85
N GLU A 90 -26.99 -0.08 25.01
CA GLU A 90 -26.28 -1.35 25.19
C GLU A 90 -25.46 -1.75 23.95
N LEU A 91 -26.06 -1.71 22.76
CA LEU A 91 -25.38 -1.97 21.50
C LEU A 91 -24.22 -1.00 21.25
N THR A 92 -24.39 0.28 21.61
CA THR A 92 -23.32 1.29 21.51
C THR A 92 -22.15 0.99 22.44
N ARG A 93 -22.38 0.38 23.62
CA ARG A 93 -21.31 -0.03 24.54
C ARG A 93 -20.51 -1.24 24.05
N ARG A 94 -21.13 -2.12 23.27
CA ARG A 94 -20.46 -3.29 22.66
C ARG A 94 -19.53 -2.92 21.48
N ARG A 95 -19.80 -1.80 20.81
CA ARG A 95 -19.06 -1.36 19.61
C ARG A 95 -17.54 -1.21 19.81
N PRO A 96 -17.02 -0.50 20.83
CA PRO A 96 -15.58 -0.31 21.00
C PRO A 96 -14.82 -1.62 21.21
N GLU A 97 -15.42 -2.58 21.91
CA GLU A 97 -14.82 -3.89 22.18
C GLU A 97 -14.70 -4.72 20.90
N LEU A 98 -15.77 -4.76 20.10
CA LEU A 98 -15.77 -5.46 18.81
C LEU A 98 -14.75 -4.86 17.84
N ILE A 99 -14.69 -3.52 17.73
CA ILE A 99 -13.70 -2.84 16.87
C ILE A 99 -12.28 -3.18 17.32
N ARG A 100 -11.97 -3.09 18.63
CA ARG A 100 -10.64 -3.44 19.15
C ARG A 100 -10.26 -4.88 18.82
N ARG A 101 -11.20 -5.82 18.96
CA ARG A 101 -10.98 -7.24 18.59
C ARG A 101 -10.67 -7.40 17.11
N LEU A 102 -11.40 -6.73 16.22
CA LEU A 102 -11.15 -6.81 14.76
C LEU A 102 -9.81 -6.19 14.36
N VAL A 103 -9.42 -5.08 14.99
CA VAL A 103 -8.09 -4.48 14.78
C VAL A 103 -6.99 -5.43 15.25
N ALA A 104 -7.15 -6.08 16.40
CA ALA A 104 -6.19 -7.08 16.89
C ALA A 104 -6.08 -8.30 15.94
N LEU A 105 -7.21 -8.77 15.40
CA LEU A 105 -7.22 -9.86 14.41
C LEU A 105 -6.57 -9.47 13.07
N SER A 106 -6.47 -8.16 12.78
CA SER A 106 -5.87 -7.68 11.53
C SER A 106 -4.36 -7.85 11.51
N GLY A 107 -3.69 -7.78 12.67
CA GLY A 107 -2.27 -8.09 12.78
C GLY A 107 -1.62 -7.60 14.08
N ASP A 108 -0.47 -8.17 14.40
CA ASP A 108 0.34 -7.77 15.55
C ASP A 108 1.21 -6.55 15.23
N SER A 109 1.40 -5.66 16.23
CA SER A 109 2.33 -4.51 16.16
C SER A 109 2.08 -3.52 15.00
N LEU A 110 0.80 -3.17 14.77
CA LEU A 110 0.43 -2.15 13.80
C LEU A 110 0.83 -0.74 14.26
N SER A 111 1.16 0.14 13.32
CA SER A 111 1.37 1.57 13.65
C SER A 111 0.08 2.20 14.15
N GLU A 112 0.19 3.30 14.92
CA GLU A 112 -1.00 4.03 15.39
C GLU A 112 -1.88 4.52 14.23
N SER A 113 -1.25 4.96 13.13
CA SER A 113 -1.96 5.41 11.94
C SER A 113 -2.80 4.31 11.29
N VAL A 114 -2.23 3.11 11.12
CA VAL A 114 -2.94 1.95 10.53
C VAL A 114 -4.03 1.46 11.48
N THR A 115 -3.75 1.42 12.78
CA THR A 115 -4.72 1.06 13.83
C THR A 115 -5.95 1.98 13.78
N ARG A 116 -5.72 3.29 13.68
CA ARG A 116 -6.79 4.29 13.57
C ARG A 116 -7.59 4.14 12.28
N GLU A 117 -6.90 4.00 11.14
CA GLU A 117 -7.56 3.83 9.84
C GLU A 117 -8.43 2.56 9.80
N LEU A 118 -7.97 1.44 10.37
CA LEU A 118 -8.78 0.22 10.52
C LEU A 118 -10.02 0.44 11.38
N ALA A 119 -9.87 1.09 12.53
CA ALA A 119 -11.00 1.39 13.42
C ALA A 119 -12.04 2.30 12.74
N ASP A 120 -11.59 3.25 11.92
CA ASP A 120 -12.44 4.13 11.12
C ASP A 120 -13.20 3.34 10.04
N MET A 121 -12.53 2.42 9.34
CA MET A 121 -13.17 1.53 8.36
C MET A 121 -14.25 0.64 8.98
N PHE A 122 -13.98 0.00 10.13
CA PHE A 122 -14.98 -0.80 10.84
C PHE A 122 -16.13 0.06 11.37
N THR A 123 -15.83 1.26 11.86
CA THR A 123 -16.84 2.24 12.25
C THR A 123 -17.76 2.59 11.08
N ALA A 124 -17.20 2.83 9.90
CA ALA A 124 -17.99 3.14 8.70
C ALA A 124 -18.91 1.98 8.31
N ALA A 125 -18.40 0.74 8.35
CA ALA A 125 -19.19 -0.47 8.07
C ALA A 125 -20.33 -0.71 9.08
N ILE A 126 -20.17 -0.32 10.35
CA ILE A 126 -21.28 -0.35 11.32
C ILE A 126 -22.30 0.74 10.97
N ALA A 127 -21.82 1.94 10.62
CA ALA A 127 -22.66 3.10 10.42
C ALA A 127 -23.54 3.01 9.17
N ASP A 128 -23.03 2.41 8.11
CA ASP A 128 -23.68 2.36 6.81
C ASP A 128 -23.69 0.94 6.25
N GLU A 129 -24.84 0.51 5.74
CA GLU A 129 -25.04 -0.84 5.21
C GLU A 129 -24.25 -1.05 3.92
N ALA A 130 -24.20 -0.05 3.03
CA ALA A 130 -23.46 -0.15 1.78
C ALA A 130 -21.93 -0.20 2.02
N ALA A 131 -21.43 0.55 3.00
CA ALA A 131 -20.05 0.44 3.48
C ALA A 131 -19.79 -0.96 4.06
N GLY A 132 -20.75 -1.50 4.82
CA GLY A 132 -20.69 -2.86 5.36
C GLY A 132 -20.55 -3.94 4.27
N GLU A 133 -21.38 -3.87 3.24
CA GLU A 133 -21.32 -4.79 2.10
C GLU A 133 -20.03 -4.62 1.27
N THR A 134 -19.55 -3.39 1.11
CA THR A 134 -18.27 -3.11 0.44
C THR A 134 -17.09 -3.73 1.21
N LEU A 135 -17.11 -3.63 2.54
CA LEU A 135 -16.13 -4.27 3.41
C LEU A 135 -16.23 -5.80 3.29
N ARG A 136 -17.44 -6.37 3.34
CA ARG A 136 -17.70 -7.81 3.20
C ARG A 136 -17.24 -8.37 1.85
N ALA A 137 -17.32 -7.59 0.78
CA ALA A 137 -16.82 -7.97 -0.54
C ALA A 137 -15.28 -8.12 -0.57
N GLY A 138 -14.55 -7.56 0.39
CA GLY A 138 -13.10 -7.71 0.51
C GLY A 138 -12.31 -7.07 -0.63
N ARG A 139 -12.87 -6.03 -1.27
CA ARG A 139 -12.24 -5.26 -2.35
C ARG A 139 -12.00 -3.78 -1.97
N VAL A 140 -11.78 -3.52 -0.69
CA VAL A 140 -11.53 -2.15 -0.21
C VAL A 140 -10.14 -1.71 -0.66
N ALA A 141 -10.01 -0.55 -1.29
CA ALA A 141 -8.72 0.01 -1.67
C ALA A 141 -8.29 1.14 -0.73
N SER A 142 -9.24 1.87 -0.13
CA SER A 142 -8.97 2.88 0.89
C SER A 142 -10.18 3.12 1.77
N ALA A 143 -10.00 3.83 2.90
CA ALA A 143 -11.10 4.23 3.77
C ALA A 143 -12.18 5.06 3.04
N LYS A 144 -11.82 5.74 1.94
CA LYS A 144 -12.76 6.54 1.14
C LYS A 144 -13.78 5.69 0.41
N ASP A 145 -13.46 4.44 0.11
CA ASP A 145 -14.40 3.52 -0.56
C ASP A 145 -15.55 3.13 0.37
N LEU A 146 -15.39 3.36 1.68
CA LEU A 146 -16.38 3.13 2.72
C LEU A 146 -17.10 4.43 3.14
N GLN A 147 -16.84 5.56 2.47
CA GLN A 147 -17.48 6.84 2.74
C GLN A 147 -18.48 7.19 1.64
N VAL A 148 -19.81 7.00 1.83
CA VAL A 148 -20.77 7.79 1.02
C VAL A 148 -22.19 7.98 1.58
N GLU A 149 -22.70 9.17 1.23
CA GLU A 149 -24.06 9.77 1.15
C GLU A 149 -25.02 9.73 2.34
N GLN A 150 -25.20 8.62 3.05
CA GLN A 150 -26.19 8.52 4.14
C GLN A 150 -25.54 8.24 5.48
N ALA A 151 -24.54 9.04 5.84
CA ALA A 151 -24.07 9.07 7.22
C ALA A 151 -25.21 9.59 8.11
N TRP A 152 -25.93 8.68 8.78
CA TRP A 152 -27.00 9.05 9.69
C TRP A 152 -26.44 9.97 10.79
N PRO A 153 -26.95 11.21 10.94
CA PRO A 153 -26.49 12.13 11.96
C PRO A 153 -26.96 11.62 13.34
N GLY A 154 -26.14 10.75 13.94
CA GLY A 154 -26.44 10.11 15.22
C GLY A 154 -25.52 8.96 15.58
N LEU A 155 -24.92 8.25 14.61
CA LEU A 155 -23.98 7.14 14.90
C LEU A 155 -22.51 7.56 15.02
N ALA A 156 -22.21 8.82 14.69
CA ALA A 156 -20.89 9.46 14.82
C ALA A 156 -20.70 10.26 16.12
N LEU A 157 -21.66 10.27 17.05
CA LEU A 157 -21.51 10.97 18.32
C LEU A 157 -21.25 10.01 19.48
N ALA A 158 -20.08 10.17 20.10
CA ALA A 158 -19.89 9.78 21.49
C ALA A 158 -20.94 10.48 22.38
N PRO A 159 -21.47 9.83 23.42
CA PRO A 159 -22.58 10.37 24.20
C PRO A 159 -22.14 11.56 25.06
N SER A 160 -22.94 12.63 25.00
CA SER A 160 -23.01 13.65 26.05
C SER A 160 -24.03 13.21 27.11
N PRO A 161 -23.79 13.40 28.42
CA PRO A 161 -24.83 13.20 29.42
C PRO A 161 -25.85 14.36 29.42
N PRO A 162 -27.12 14.12 29.84
CA PRO A 162 -28.18 15.11 29.82
C PRO A 162 -28.10 16.02 31.06
N THR A 163 -28.42 17.31 30.91
CA THR A 163 -28.78 18.17 32.04
C THR A 163 -29.88 19.13 31.61
N GLU A 164 -30.98 19.09 32.35
CA GLU A 164 -32.15 19.96 32.24
C GLU A 164 -31.82 21.46 32.40
N PRO A 165 -32.69 22.36 31.89
CA PRO A 165 -32.39 23.77 31.75
C PRO A 165 -32.57 24.52 33.08
N ALA A 166 -31.48 25.04 33.63
CA ALA A 166 -31.50 26.07 34.66
C ALA A 166 -30.87 27.37 34.14
N ALA A 167 -31.57 28.47 34.36
CA ALA A 167 -31.26 29.81 33.89
C ALA A 167 -29.84 30.28 34.27
N LYS A 168 -29.19 30.99 33.34
CA LYS A 168 -27.82 31.52 33.44
C LYS A 168 -27.71 32.71 34.40
N PRO A 169 -26.55 32.89 35.05
CA PRO A 169 -25.97 34.20 35.29
C PRO A 169 -24.85 34.49 34.26
N ALA A 170 -24.85 35.71 33.71
CA ALA A 170 -24.02 36.15 32.57
C ALA A 170 -22.49 36.20 32.82
N SER A 171 -22.00 35.88 34.02
CA SER A 171 -20.56 35.94 34.36
C SER A 171 -19.79 34.66 34.02
N ARG A 172 -20.44 33.48 33.97
CA ARG A 172 -19.78 32.21 33.59
C ARG A 172 -19.52 32.05 32.09
N GLN A 173 -20.28 32.74 31.23
CA GLN A 173 -20.11 32.64 29.77
C GLN A 173 -18.81 33.28 29.24
N ARG A 174 -18.32 34.37 29.88
CA ARG A 174 -17.07 35.02 29.46
C ARG A 174 -15.83 34.17 29.77
N ALA A 175 -15.82 33.45 30.90
CA ALA A 175 -14.72 32.55 31.27
C ALA A 175 -14.67 31.27 30.41
N THR A 176 -15.82 30.78 29.94
CA THR A 176 -15.88 29.64 29.01
C THR A 176 -15.43 30.02 27.59
N ASP A 177 -15.71 31.24 27.14
CA ASP A 177 -15.30 31.72 25.81
C ASP A 177 -13.78 31.92 25.72
N THR A 178 -13.14 32.47 26.77
CA THR A 178 -11.67 32.60 26.82
C THR A 178 -10.96 31.25 26.84
N ARG A 179 -11.46 30.27 27.62
CA ARG A 179 -10.91 28.90 27.61
C ARG A 179 -11.07 28.22 26.25
N ARG A 180 -12.22 28.39 25.58
CA ARG A 180 -12.46 27.83 24.24
C ARG A 180 -11.56 28.45 23.18
N ARG A 181 -11.33 29.77 23.23
CA ARG A 181 -10.40 30.46 22.32
C ARG A 181 -8.96 29.99 22.51
N ARG A 182 -8.53 29.78 23.75
CA ARG A 182 -7.19 29.24 24.06
C ARG A 182 -7.03 27.81 23.55
N ALA A 183 -8.01 26.94 23.82
CA ALA A 183 -8.00 25.57 23.31
C ALA A 183 -8.01 25.51 21.77
N LEU A 184 -8.73 26.42 21.11
CA LEU A 184 -8.71 26.53 19.65
C LEU A 184 -7.36 27.01 19.12
N ALA A 185 -6.70 27.94 19.81
CA ALA A 185 -5.36 28.41 19.43
C ALA A 185 -4.30 27.31 19.60
N GLU A 186 -4.35 26.56 20.70
CA GLU A 186 -3.49 25.40 20.95
C GLU A 186 -3.71 24.30 19.91
N ALA A 187 -4.97 23.97 19.59
CA ALA A 187 -5.29 23.01 18.53
C ALA A 187 -4.80 23.46 17.15
N LYS A 188 -4.94 24.74 16.80
CA LYS A 188 -4.43 25.29 15.54
C LYS A 188 -2.90 25.25 15.46
N ALA A 189 -2.21 25.51 16.58
CA ALA A 189 -0.75 25.41 16.64
C ALA A 189 -0.30 23.96 16.43
N ALA A 190 -0.95 23.00 17.10
CA ALA A 190 -0.66 21.59 16.93
C ALA A 190 -0.90 21.08 15.50
N VAL A 191 -1.97 21.54 14.83
CA VAL A 191 -2.21 21.21 13.41
C VAL A 191 -1.10 21.77 12.52
N LYS A 192 -0.69 23.02 12.73
CA LYS A 192 0.38 23.64 11.94
C LYS A 192 1.73 22.93 12.11
N GLU A 193 2.04 22.51 13.33
CA GLU A 193 3.25 21.73 13.64
C GLU A 193 3.20 20.36 12.93
N ALA A 194 2.10 19.63 13.06
CA ALA A 194 1.92 18.34 12.38
C ALA A 194 1.96 18.46 10.85
N GLU A 195 1.44 19.55 10.27
CA GLU A 195 1.56 19.84 8.84
C GLU A 195 3.00 20.13 8.41
N ALA A 196 3.78 20.82 9.25
CA ALA A 196 5.19 21.09 9.00
C ALA A 196 6.01 19.80 9.04
N ASP A 197 5.81 18.96 10.06
CA ASP A 197 6.47 17.65 10.21
C ASP A 197 6.14 16.74 9.03
N ARG A 198 4.87 16.72 8.60
CA ARG A 198 4.46 15.99 7.40
C ARG A 198 5.17 16.50 6.15
N ALA A 199 5.26 17.83 5.97
CA ALA A 199 5.92 18.42 4.82
C ALA A 199 7.44 18.14 4.81
N GLU A 200 8.07 18.03 5.99
CA GLU A 200 9.45 17.58 6.13
C GLU A 200 9.61 16.11 5.78
N ALA A 201 8.76 15.23 6.33
CA ALA A 201 8.76 13.81 6.00
C ALA A 201 8.53 13.56 4.49
N ASP A 202 7.58 14.27 3.86
CA ASP A 202 7.32 14.19 2.42
C ASP A 202 8.54 14.64 1.59
N ARG A 203 9.32 15.62 2.07
CA ARG A 203 10.58 16.03 1.44
C ARG A 203 11.65 14.96 1.59
N ALA A 204 11.84 14.41 2.78
CA ALA A 204 12.79 13.33 3.03
C ALA A 204 12.49 12.09 2.16
N VAL A 205 11.21 11.74 1.97
CA VAL A 205 10.81 10.65 1.06
C VAL A 205 11.19 10.96 -0.38
N ARG A 206 10.90 12.16 -0.89
CA ARG A 206 11.27 12.55 -2.27
C ARG A 206 12.78 12.53 -2.48
N ASP A 207 13.55 13.00 -1.51
CA ASP A 207 15.01 13.00 -1.58
C ASP A 207 15.57 11.57 -1.58
N ALA A 208 14.99 10.68 -0.77
CA ALA A 208 15.34 9.26 -0.76
C ALA A 208 14.98 8.57 -2.09
N GLU A 209 13.79 8.83 -2.65
CA GLU A 209 13.37 8.31 -3.96
C GLU A 209 14.30 8.80 -5.09
N ALA A 210 14.68 10.08 -5.08
CA ALA A 210 15.66 10.62 -6.01
C ALA A 210 17.03 9.95 -5.86
N GLY A 211 17.47 9.68 -4.63
CA GLY A 211 18.69 8.94 -4.33
C GLY A 211 18.66 7.52 -4.90
N VAL A 212 17.55 6.79 -4.74
CA VAL A 212 17.36 5.45 -5.30
C VAL A 212 17.42 5.50 -6.83
N ALA A 213 16.69 6.42 -7.48
CA ALA A 213 16.70 6.55 -8.93
C ALA A 213 18.10 6.86 -9.49
N ALA A 214 18.87 7.70 -8.79
CA ALA A 214 20.26 8.00 -9.14
C ALA A 214 21.16 6.76 -8.98
N ALA A 215 21.00 6.00 -7.90
CA ALA A 215 21.75 4.76 -7.66
C ALA A 215 21.44 3.69 -8.74
N GLU A 216 20.17 3.49 -9.07
CA GLU A 216 19.73 2.57 -10.13
C GLU A 216 20.29 2.97 -11.50
N LYS A 217 20.31 4.27 -11.82
CA LYS A 217 20.95 4.76 -13.03
C LYS A 217 22.44 4.42 -13.02
N ARG A 218 23.15 4.64 -11.90
CA ARG A 218 24.57 4.34 -11.79
C ARG A 218 24.87 2.85 -11.92
N VAL A 219 24.02 1.97 -11.39
CA VAL A 219 24.13 0.51 -11.58
C VAL A 219 23.99 0.15 -13.06
N ARG A 220 23.00 0.71 -13.77
CA ARG A 220 22.82 0.49 -15.21
C ARG A 220 24.03 0.96 -16.02
N ASP A 221 24.53 2.16 -15.75
CA ASP A 221 25.70 2.72 -16.43
C ASP A 221 26.94 1.84 -16.19
N LEU A 222 27.21 1.43 -14.95
CA LEU A 222 28.33 0.55 -14.61
C LEU A 222 28.22 -0.86 -15.22
N THR A 223 26.99 -1.38 -15.36
CA THR A 223 26.78 -2.68 -16.03
C THR A 223 27.10 -2.57 -17.51
N ALA A 224 26.68 -1.49 -18.18
CA ALA A 224 27.03 -1.26 -19.58
C ALA A 224 28.54 -1.06 -19.78
N GLU A 225 29.22 -0.38 -18.85
CA GLU A 225 30.68 -0.26 -18.87
C GLU A 225 31.38 -1.62 -18.66
N LEU A 226 30.86 -2.47 -17.77
CA LEU A 226 31.38 -3.81 -17.54
C LEU A 226 31.24 -4.67 -18.80
N ASP A 227 30.06 -4.70 -19.43
CA ASP A 227 29.82 -5.47 -20.65
C ASP A 227 30.78 -5.02 -21.78
N ALA A 228 30.99 -3.71 -21.92
CA ALA A 228 31.93 -3.15 -22.89
C ALA A 228 33.39 -3.57 -22.59
N ALA A 229 33.79 -3.57 -21.32
CA ALA A 229 35.12 -4.00 -20.90
C ALA A 229 35.35 -5.50 -21.13
N GLU A 230 34.35 -6.35 -20.85
CA GLU A 230 34.40 -7.79 -21.11
C GLU A 230 34.53 -8.09 -22.61
N HIS A 231 33.78 -7.37 -23.45
CA HIS A 231 33.92 -7.47 -24.91
C HIS A 231 35.32 -7.07 -25.38
N ALA A 232 35.86 -5.97 -24.89
CA ALA A 232 37.21 -5.52 -25.23
C ALA A 232 38.27 -6.54 -24.77
N GLU A 233 38.10 -7.15 -23.60
CA GLU A 233 38.98 -8.19 -23.09
C GLU A 233 38.99 -9.43 -24.00
N LEU A 234 37.80 -9.89 -24.41
CA LEU A 234 37.64 -11.04 -25.30
C LEU A 234 38.35 -10.80 -26.65
N GLU A 235 38.20 -9.62 -27.23
CA GLU A 235 38.85 -9.25 -28.49
C GLU A 235 40.37 -9.16 -28.34
N ALA A 236 40.87 -8.56 -27.25
CA ALA A 236 42.30 -8.53 -26.97
C ALA A 236 42.89 -9.94 -26.81
N ARG A 237 42.18 -10.85 -26.14
CA ARG A 237 42.58 -12.26 -26.00
C ARG A 237 42.62 -12.98 -27.35
N ARG A 238 41.63 -12.75 -28.23
CA ARG A 238 41.61 -13.31 -29.59
C ARG A 238 42.80 -12.81 -30.40
N LEU A 239 43.07 -11.51 -30.37
CA LEU A 239 44.22 -10.91 -31.05
C LEU A 239 45.56 -11.44 -30.52
N LEU A 240 45.69 -11.62 -29.20
CA LEU A 240 46.88 -12.24 -28.62
C LEU A 240 47.06 -13.68 -29.13
N GLN A 241 45.98 -14.44 -29.28
CA GLN A 241 46.05 -15.81 -29.78
C GLN A 241 46.48 -15.86 -31.25
N THR A 242 45.95 -14.97 -32.11
CA THR A 242 46.31 -14.92 -33.53
C THR A 242 47.77 -14.48 -33.70
N THR A 243 48.18 -13.39 -33.07
CA THR A 243 49.56 -12.89 -33.12
C THR A 243 50.58 -13.92 -32.61
N ARG A 244 50.25 -14.68 -31.56
CA ARG A 244 51.09 -15.80 -31.09
C ARG A 244 51.24 -16.91 -32.12
N ARG A 245 50.17 -17.23 -32.87
CA ARG A 245 50.23 -18.25 -33.93
C ARG A 245 51.08 -17.76 -35.10
N GLU A 246 50.93 -16.52 -35.50
CA GLU A 246 51.73 -15.88 -36.56
C GLU A 246 53.21 -15.82 -36.18
N ALA A 247 53.53 -15.39 -34.96
CA ALA A 247 54.90 -15.37 -34.47
C ALA A 247 55.56 -16.76 -34.51
N LYS A 248 54.86 -17.81 -34.06
CA LYS A 248 55.34 -19.20 -34.15
C LYS A 248 55.51 -19.67 -35.59
N ALA A 249 54.63 -19.26 -36.50
CA ALA A 249 54.74 -19.60 -37.91
C ALA A 249 55.97 -18.92 -38.55
N ALA A 250 56.20 -17.64 -38.25
CA ALA A 250 57.36 -16.88 -38.71
C ALA A 250 58.68 -17.48 -38.17
N GLU A 251 58.73 -17.84 -36.88
CA GLU A 251 59.88 -18.51 -36.28
C GLU A 251 60.23 -19.84 -36.96
N ARG A 252 59.21 -20.66 -37.28
CA ARG A 252 59.39 -21.91 -38.03
C ARG A 252 59.89 -21.65 -39.45
N ALA A 253 59.35 -20.66 -40.15
CA ALA A 253 59.78 -20.31 -41.49
C ALA A 253 61.24 -19.83 -41.50
N ALA A 254 61.64 -18.97 -40.56
CA ALA A 254 63.01 -18.52 -40.39
C ALA A 254 63.96 -19.70 -40.09
N SER A 255 63.57 -20.60 -39.19
CA SER A 255 64.35 -21.81 -38.87
C SER A 255 64.55 -22.72 -40.08
N GLN A 256 63.52 -22.88 -40.93
CA GLN A 256 63.62 -23.65 -42.17
C GLN A 256 64.53 -22.98 -43.19
N ALA A 257 64.44 -21.66 -43.35
CA ALA A 257 65.31 -20.90 -44.23
C ALA A 257 66.79 -21.02 -43.81
N TRP A 258 67.07 -20.92 -42.51
CA TRP A 258 68.42 -21.05 -41.97
C TRP A 258 69.00 -22.45 -42.20
N ARG A 259 68.20 -23.52 -42.00
CA ARG A 259 68.62 -24.89 -42.34
C ARG A 259 68.94 -25.07 -43.81
N LYS A 260 68.14 -24.48 -44.71
CA LYS A 260 68.39 -24.53 -46.16
C LYS A 260 69.69 -23.81 -46.53
N LEU A 261 69.96 -22.65 -45.93
CA LEU A 261 71.22 -21.92 -46.15
C LEU A 261 72.43 -22.78 -45.78
N GLN A 262 72.40 -23.39 -44.60
CA GLN A 262 73.48 -24.28 -44.13
C GLN A 262 73.70 -25.51 -45.03
N GLN A 263 72.64 -26.04 -45.67
CA GLN A 263 72.76 -27.14 -46.63
C GLN A 263 73.39 -26.74 -47.97
N VAL A 264 73.33 -25.45 -48.33
CA VAL A 264 73.94 -24.93 -49.57
C VAL A 264 75.39 -24.50 -49.33
N GLU A 265 75.71 -24.06 -48.11
CA GLU A 265 77.06 -23.61 -47.73
C GLU A 265 78.03 -24.74 -47.34
N GLY A 266 77.52 -25.90 -46.90
CA GLY A 266 78.31 -27.08 -46.53
C GLY A 266 78.43 -28.10 -47.65
#